data_AF-A0A964UY73-F1
#
_entry.id   AF-A0A964UY73-F1
#
_cell.length_a   1.000
_cell.length_b   1.000
_cell.length_c   1.000
_cell.angle_alpha   90.00
_cell.angle_beta   90.00
_cell.angle_gamma   90.00
#
_symmetry.space_group_name_H-M   'P 1'
#
loop_
_entity.id
_entity.type
_entity.pdbx_description
1 polymer ?
#
loop_
_entity_poly.entity_id
_entity_poly.type
_entity_poly.pdbx_seq_one_letter_code
_entity_poly.pdbx_strand_id
1 'polypeptide(L)' 'MSLPCIAAWVVALLLLPVLILLWATESREQRARRWRRQGLTQQAIADRLGVSRSTVRRILLT' A
#
# COMPACT_ATOMS: atom_id res chain seq x y z
N MET A 1 15.69 20.76 -25.05
CA MET A 1 14.77 19.74 -24.49
C MET A 1 13.83 19.31 -25.60
N SER A 2 13.87 18.06 -26.04
CA SER A 2 12.98 17.57 -27.10
C SER A 2 11.54 17.46 -26.57
N LEU A 3 10.54 17.66 -27.44
CA LEU A 3 9.11 17.49 -27.12
C LEU A 3 8.80 16.20 -26.34
N PRO A 4 9.34 15.02 -26.69
CA PRO A 4 9.13 13.79 -25.90
C PRO A 4 9.68 13.86 -24.47
N CYS A 5 10.79 14.56 -24.23
CA CYS A 5 11.31 14.73 -22.87
C CYS A 5 10.36 15.54 -21.98
N ILE A 6 9.78 16.61 -22.53
CA ILE A 6 8.82 17.45 -21.79
C ILE A 6 7.57 16.63 -21.45
N ALA A 7 7.04 15.88 -22.42
CA ALA A 7 5.89 15.00 -22.22
C ALA A 7 6.16 13.95 -21.12
N ALA A 8 7.36 13.33 -21.12
CA ALA A 8 7.74 12.36 -20.09
C ALA A 8 7.77 12.98 -18.68
N TRP A 9 8.32 14.19 -18.54
CA TRP A 9 8.34 14.91 -17.26
C TRP A 9 6.94 15.27 -16.77
N VAL A 10 6.05 15.73 -17.66
CA VAL A 10 4.65 16.04 -17.31
C VAL A 10 3.92 14.79 -16.82
N VAL A 11 4.07 13.66 -17.53
CA VAL A 11 3.48 12.39 -17.12
C VAL A 11 4.03 11.92 -15.77
N ALA A 12 5.35 12.01 -15.55
CA ALA A 12 5.96 11.66 -14.28
C ALA A 12 5.42 12.53 -13.13
N LEU A 13 5.28 13.83 -13.36
CA LEU A 13 4.75 14.79 -12.38
C LEU A 13 3.28 14.53 -12.03
N LEU A 14 2.49 13.99 -12.97
CA LEU A 14 1.10 13.57 -12.73
C LEU A 14 1.01 12.19 -12.08
N LEU A 15 1.85 11.24 -12.46
CA LEU A 15 1.83 9.88 -11.91
C LEU A 15 2.28 9.83 -10.45
N LEU A 16 3.26 10.65 -10.06
CA LEU A 16 3.78 10.69 -8.69
C LEU A 16 2.71 10.97 -7.62
N PRO A 17 1.91 12.05 -7.70
CA PRO A 17 0.87 12.32 -6.72
C PRO A 17 -0.25 11.27 -6.75
N VAL A 18 -0.58 10.72 -7.92
CA VAL A 18 -1.55 9.63 -8.04
C VAL A 18 -1.06 8.38 -7.29
N LEU A 19 0.22 8.01 -7.45
CA LEU A 19 0.84 6.90 -6.71
C LEU A 19 0.81 7.12 -5.20
N ILE A 20 1.09 8.34 -4.74
CA ILE A 20 1.05 8.69 -3.32
C ILE A 20 -0.37 8.57 -2.77
N LEU A 21 -1.38 9.09 -3.50
CA LEU A 21 -2.78 8.98 -3.10
C LEU A 21 -3.24 7.52 -3.08
N LEU A 22 -2.81 6.72 -4.04
CA LEU A 22 -3.16 5.30 -4.13
C LEU A 22 -2.52 4.50 -2.98
N TRP A 23 -1.31 4.84 -2.58
CA TRP A 23 -0.66 4.25 -1.40
C TRP A 23 -1.30 4.74 -0.08
N ALA A 24 -1.69 6.00 0.00
CA ALA A 24 -2.35 6.57 1.18
C ALA A 24 -3.77 5.99 1.38
N THR A 25 -4.48 5.74 0.29
CA THR A 25 -5.80 5.08 0.29
C THR A 25 -5.71 3.55 0.31
N GLU A 26 -4.50 2.98 0.26
CA GLU A 26 -4.31 1.52 0.37
C GLU A 26 -4.93 1.01 1.66
N SER A 27 -5.89 0.11 1.51
CA SER A 27 -6.69 -0.35 2.64
C SER A 27 -5.83 -1.11 3.63
N ARG A 28 -6.18 -1.01 4.92
CA ARG A 28 -5.53 -1.78 5.99
C ARG A 28 -5.50 -3.29 5.66
N GLU A 29 -6.49 -3.76 4.90
CA GLU A 29 -6.59 -5.14 4.45
C GLU A 29 -5.53 -5.52 3.43
N GLN A 30 -5.35 -4.71 2.37
CA GLN A 30 -4.32 -4.94 1.36
C GLN A 30 -2.93 -4.95 2.00
N ARG A 31 -2.69 -4.02 2.93
CA ARG A 31 -1.43 -3.93 3.68
C ARG A 31 -1.18 -5.17 4.56
N ALA A 32 -2.21 -5.63 5.27
CA ALA A 32 -2.14 -6.86 6.06
C ALA A 32 -1.86 -8.10 5.19
N ARG A 33 -2.55 -8.23 4.04
CA ARG A 33 -2.33 -9.34 3.08
C ARG A 33 -0.93 -9.31 2.48
N ARG A 34 -0.42 -8.13 2.12
CA ARG A 34 0.95 -7.95 1.63
C ARG A 34 1.98 -8.40 2.66
N TRP A 35 1.85 -7.96 3.92
CA TRP A 35 2.73 -8.39 5.00
C TRP A 35 2.61 -9.88 5.30
N ARG A 36 1.42 -10.46 5.19
CA ARG A 36 1.25 -11.91 5.33
C ARG A 36 1.98 -12.69 4.25
N ARG A 37 1.95 -12.22 3.00
CA ARG A 37 2.73 -12.80 1.89
C ARG A 37 4.25 -12.66 2.08
N GLN A 38 4.69 -11.60 2.77
CA GLN A 38 6.09 -11.42 3.17
C GLN A 38 6.52 -12.31 4.35
N GLY A 39 5.61 -13.13 4.90
CA GLY A 39 5.92 -14.06 5.99
C GLY A 39 5.73 -13.48 7.39
N LEU A 40 5.20 -12.25 7.55
CA LEU A 40 4.93 -11.71 8.87
C LEU A 40 3.87 -12.53 9.61
N THR A 41 4.06 -12.70 10.91
CA THR A 41 3.08 -13.33 11.80
C THR A 41 1.86 -12.42 11.97
N GLN A 42 0.70 -13.01 12.26
CA GLN A 42 -0.52 -12.24 12.53
C GLN A 42 -0.34 -11.26 13.69
N GLN A 43 0.47 -11.62 14.69
CA GLN A 43 0.79 -10.76 15.83
C GLN A 43 1.61 -9.54 15.38
N ALA A 44 2.67 -9.73 14.61
CA ALA A 44 3.48 -8.62 14.10
C ALA A 44 2.67 -7.66 13.20
N ILE A 45 1.72 -8.19 12.42
CA ILE A 45 0.79 -7.39 11.63
C ILE A 45 -0.17 -6.60 12.53
N ALA A 46 -0.68 -7.23 13.58
CA ALA A 46 -1.58 -6.61 14.56
C ALA A 46 -0.89 -5.45 15.28
N ASP A 47 0.34 -5.67 15.75
CA ASP A 47 1.16 -4.65 16.41
C ASP A 47 1.45 -3.47 15.48
N ARG A 48 1.75 -3.71 14.19
CA ARG A 48 1.99 -2.66 13.19
C ARG A 48 0.75 -1.86 12.80
N LEU A 49 -0.42 -2.51 12.81
CA LEU A 49 -1.69 -1.86 12.51
C LEU A 49 -2.32 -1.19 13.75
N GLY A 50 -1.80 -1.46 14.95
CA GLY A 50 -2.40 -1.03 16.21
C GLY A 50 -3.78 -1.66 16.46
N VAL A 51 -3.99 -2.90 16.00
CA VAL A 51 -5.26 -3.63 16.15
C VAL A 51 -5.04 -4.96 16.86
N SER A 52 -6.12 -5.61 17.30
CA SER A 52 -6.02 -6.95 17.88
C SER A 52 -5.70 -8.03 16.84
N ARG A 53 -5.07 -9.13 17.28
CA ARG A 53 -4.82 -10.30 16.43
C ARG A 53 -6.10 -10.88 15.83
N SER A 54 -7.21 -10.86 16.56
CA SER A 54 -8.51 -11.32 16.06
C SER A 54 -9.02 -10.46 14.89
N THR A 55 -8.76 -9.16 14.93
CA THR A 55 -9.06 -8.25 13.81
C THR A 55 -8.24 -8.60 12.58
N VAL A 56 -6.93 -8.86 12.73
CA VAL A 56 -6.08 -9.31 11.62
C VAL A 56 -6.55 -10.65 11.06
N ARG A 57 -6.95 -11.60 11.91
CA ARG A 57 -7.53 -12.87 11.45
C ARG A 57 -8.76 -12.63 10.59
N ARG A 58 -9.67 -11.74 10.99
CA ARG A 58 -10.87 -11.41 10.19
C ARG A 58 -10.49 -10.80 8.83
N ILE A 59 -9.54 -9.86 8.82
CA ILE A 59 -9.02 -9.20 7.60
C ILE A 59 -8.39 -10.18 6.61
N LEU A 60 -7.73 -11.25 7.11
CA LEU A 60 -7.09 -12.26 6.28
C LEU A 60 -8.05 -13.36 5.81
N LEU A 61 -9.28 -13.39 6.33
CA LEU A 61 -10.33 -14.34 5.94
C LEU A 61 -11.25 -13.78 4.84
N THR A 62 -11.36 -12.45 4.73
CA THR A 62 -11.90 -11.76 3.54
C THR A 62 -10.96 -11.90 2.35
#